data_AF-A0A7K4H1T4-F1
#
_entry.id   AF-A0A7K4H1T4-F1
#
_cell.length_a   1.000
_cell.length_b   1.000
_cell.length_c   1.000
_cell.angle_alpha   90.00
_cell.angle_beta   90.00
_cell.angle_gamma   90.00
#
_symmetry.space_group_name_H-M   'P 1'
#
loop_
_entity.id
_entity.type
_entity.pdbx_description
1 polymer ?
#
loop_
_entity_poly.entity_id
_entity_poly.type
_entity_poly.pdbx_seq_one_letter_code
_entity_poly.pdbx_strand_id
1 'polypeptide(L)'
;DGGTLVETGLESFGISIDKENVVHFAIALRSMFDKPVSNIKVVKNIPDDFTNPRIVDTTEGRANIEGNQIVWTIDKLAPEYSVMLKFTCNIMVSDITKRRTGTIEVTYKSQSSFAEGLDIDKFDAYTRNKFYVDTVERDEEPGIFDCKLVFDNSSEFIIQLFNADVYSPDDEAKKFVDIDPNDVPLLPSGAQWHSTKWEYESEEYPTFRKKLEFRVMPDFQTIVNGTAALSDVILEIGSITGVMSYNITEVPTYRAKDIIATIKIVNNGSAPLDEVTIIQQTFSDEYQPPKADEIKLVWDGAEVEVAAAAVSVENNEFKIDLRDLKDSSTGMFKPESTMEFEYPIHCVNPARESTFGSEITYLANTFPVSQELEFKPEVPVVEAMHIRRKFRIGKEVVPIGDLGNYRIILTLKNIGESNLRKLTILDKVPDSFEYGTYSMTPEITDEVGQDTLKWDIDLLEVGDSLEITYEIAGTGKYSPSDAQLAL
;
A
#
# COMPACT_ATOMS: atom_id res chain seq x y z
N ASP A 1 32.69 -0.54 -1.09
CA ASP A 1 32.25 -0.95 0.25
C ASP A 1 30.94 -1.71 0.09
N GLY A 2 30.94 -2.97 0.57
CA GLY A 2 30.09 -4.05 0.07
C GLY A 2 28.62 -3.68 -0.03
N GLY A 3 28.09 -3.75 -1.25
CA GLY A 3 26.67 -3.64 -1.51
C GLY A 3 25.93 -4.68 -0.70
N THR A 4 25.36 -4.23 0.41
CA THR A 4 24.34 -4.96 1.15
C THR A 4 23.34 -5.44 0.11
N LEU A 5 23.09 -6.74 0.09
CA LEU A 5 21.87 -7.27 -0.51
C LEU A 5 20.74 -6.50 0.14
N VAL A 6 20.26 -5.46 -0.54
CA VAL A 6 18.98 -4.86 -0.20
C VAL A 6 18.03 -6.04 -0.31
N GLU A 7 17.42 -6.44 0.81
CA GLU A 7 16.20 -7.22 0.76
C GLU A 7 15.25 -6.40 -0.10
N THR A 8 15.26 -6.62 -1.41
CA THR A 8 14.27 -6.08 -2.32
C THR A 8 13.02 -6.93 -2.11
N GLY A 9 12.46 -6.87 -0.90
CA GLY A 9 11.04 -7.03 -0.76
C GLY A 9 10.44 -6.05 -1.74
N LEU A 10 9.65 -6.57 -2.67
CA LEU A 10 8.80 -5.74 -3.51
C LEU A 10 7.82 -5.02 -2.57
N GLU A 11 8.24 -3.88 -2.02
CA GLU A 11 7.35 -2.98 -1.31
C GLU A 11 6.38 -2.44 -2.36
N SER A 12 5.18 -3.01 -2.39
CA SER A 12 4.11 -2.53 -3.25
C SER A 12 3.64 -1.20 -2.69
N PHE A 13 3.74 -0.15 -3.50
CA PHE A 13 3.05 1.12 -3.24
C PHE A 13 1.54 0.89 -3.29
N GLY A 14 0.80 1.41 -2.32
CA GLY A 14 -0.64 1.54 -2.46
C GLY A 14 -0.96 2.70 -3.41
N ILE A 15 -1.94 2.53 -4.29
CA ILE A 15 -2.41 3.57 -5.21
C ILE A 15 -3.65 4.20 -4.61
N SER A 16 -3.64 5.52 -4.44
CA SER A 16 -4.78 6.23 -3.89
C SER A 16 -5.88 6.36 -4.93
N ILE A 17 -7.09 5.93 -4.56
CA ILE A 17 -8.28 5.98 -5.43
C ILE A 17 -8.65 7.43 -5.80
N ASP A 18 -9.21 7.60 -7.00
CA ASP A 18 -9.70 8.86 -7.56
C ASP A 18 -8.67 9.99 -7.63
N LYS A 19 -7.38 9.64 -7.59
CA LYS A 19 -6.27 10.58 -7.73
C LYS A 19 -5.27 10.07 -8.78
N GLU A 20 -4.56 11.00 -9.42
CA GLU A 20 -3.47 10.66 -10.35
C GLU A 20 -2.20 10.36 -9.56
N ASN A 21 -1.74 9.10 -9.62
CA ASN A 21 -0.55 8.63 -8.94
C ASN A 21 0.59 8.43 -9.95
N VAL A 22 1.82 8.71 -9.53
CA VAL A 22 3.02 8.43 -10.34
C VAL A 22 3.75 7.23 -9.75
N VAL A 23 3.83 6.14 -10.51
CA VAL A 23 4.52 4.92 -10.10
C VAL A 23 5.94 4.93 -10.63
N HIS A 24 6.89 4.74 -9.73
CA HIS A 24 8.31 4.67 -10.03
C HIS A 24 8.76 3.21 -10.15
N PHE A 25 9.36 2.88 -11.28
CA PHE A 25 9.89 1.55 -11.56
C PHE A 25 11.41 1.57 -11.61
N ALA A 26 12.04 0.54 -11.06
CA ALA A 26 13.46 0.27 -11.20
C ALA A 26 13.66 -1.20 -11.58
N ILE A 27 14.32 -1.44 -12.72
CA ILE A 27 14.73 -2.78 -13.16
C ILE A 27 16.25 -2.85 -13.03
N ALA A 28 16.74 -3.74 -12.17
CA ALA A 28 18.16 -4.00 -12.00
C ALA A 28 18.54 -5.34 -12.64
N LEU A 29 19.68 -5.37 -13.33
CA LEU A 29 20.29 -6.58 -13.86
C LEU A 29 21.71 -6.67 -13.33
N ARG A 30 22.12 -7.87 -12.91
CA ARG A 30 23.49 -8.16 -12.54
C ARG A 30 23.99 -9.33 -13.36
N SER A 31 25.15 -9.16 -13.99
CA SER A 31 25.83 -10.29 -14.61
C SER A 31 26.39 -11.20 -13.53
N MET A 32 25.95 -12.46 -13.52
CA MET A 32 26.51 -13.50 -12.65
C MET A 32 27.55 -14.37 -13.39
N PHE A 33 27.93 -13.97 -14.60
CA PHE A 33 28.88 -14.70 -15.45
C PHE A 33 30.31 -14.26 -15.22
N ASP A 34 31.24 -15.20 -15.40
CA ASP A 34 32.69 -15.00 -15.41
C ASP A 34 33.18 -14.22 -16.65
N LYS A 35 32.41 -14.30 -17.74
CA LYS A 35 32.67 -13.61 -19.02
C LYS A 35 31.56 -12.60 -19.36
N PRO A 36 31.86 -11.59 -20.19
CA PRO A 36 30.87 -10.61 -20.60
C PRO A 36 29.65 -11.24 -21.29
N VAL A 37 28.47 -10.69 -21.00
CA VAL A 37 27.22 -11.00 -21.69
C VAL A 37 26.98 -9.96 -22.77
N SER A 38 26.36 -10.35 -23.88
CA SER A 38 26.10 -9.51 -25.05
C SER A 38 24.65 -9.59 -25.50
N ASN A 39 24.24 -8.61 -26.31
CA ASN A 39 22.91 -8.57 -26.93
C ASN A 39 21.77 -8.74 -25.92
N ILE A 40 21.87 -8.05 -24.79
CA ILE A 40 20.84 -8.10 -23.75
C ILE A 40 19.68 -7.24 -24.23
N LYS A 41 18.47 -7.80 -24.22
CA LYS A 41 17.22 -7.11 -24.48
C LYS A 41 16.26 -7.41 -23.34
N VAL A 42 15.76 -6.36 -22.72
CA VAL A 42 14.74 -6.42 -21.66
C VAL A 42 13.48 -5.78 -22.21
N VAL A 43 12.36 -6.48 -22.11
CA VAL A 43 11.04 -6.01 -22.52
C VAL A 43 10.16 -5.96 -21.29
N LYS A 44 9.78 -4.75 -20.89
CA LYS A 44 8.82 -4.50 -19.80
C LYS A 44 7.46 -4.21 -20.42
N ASN A 45 6.49 -5.08 -20.16
CA ASN A 45 5.09 -4.84 -20.56
C ASN A 45 4.45 -3.82 -19.62
N ILE A 46 3.73 -2.85 -20.18
CA ILE A 46 2.99 -1.81 -19.46
C ILE A 46 1.49 -2.07 -19.68
N PRO A 47 0.74 -2.41 -18.62
CA PRO A 47 -0.71 -2.61 -18.71
C PRO A 47 -1.47 -1.32 -19.03
N ASP A 48 -2.68 -1.46 -19.58
CA ASP A 48 -3.47 -0.34 -20.11
C ASP A 48 -3.93 0.67 -19.03
N ASP A 49 -3.98 0.27 -17.76
CA ASP A 49 -4.25 1.18 -16.63
C ASP A 49 -3.15 2.25 -16.46
N PHE A 50 -1.95 1.99 -17.00
CA PHE A 50 -0.81 2.91 -16.90
C PHE A 50 -0.70 3.79 -18.13
N THR A 51 -0.43 5.06 -17.90
CA THR A 51 -0.31 6.08 -18.93
C THR A 51 1.00 6.85 -18.80
N ASN A 52 1.34 7.63 -19.83
CA ASN A 52 2.48 8.53 -19.84
C ASN A 52 3.81 7.89 -19.36
N PRO A 53 4.24 6.75 -19.94
CA PRO A 53 5.51 6.15 -19.59
C PRO A 53 6.66 7.12 -19.91
N ARG A 54 7.59 7.29 -18.97
CA ARG A 54 8.75 8.16 -19.14
C ARG A 54 10.00 7.47 -18.61
N ILE A 55 10.98 7.28 -19.48
CA ILE A 55 12.31 6.82 -19.08
C ILE A 55 13.00 7.95 -18.32
N VAL A 56 13.45 7.67 -17.11
CA VAL A 56 14.10 8.62 -16.22
C VAL A 56 15.61 8.52 -16.36
N ASP A 57 16.14 7.30 -16.27
CA ASP A 57 17.58 7.06 -16.27
C ASP A 57 17.92 5.63 -16.69
N THR A 58 19.10 5.45 -17.27
CA THR A 58 19.71 4.15 -17.59
C THR A 58 21.19 4.24 -17.30
N THR A 59 21.71 3.33 -16.46
CA THR A 59 23.15 3.32 -16.16
C THR A 59 23.98 2.85 -17.36
N GLU A 60 23.42 1.98 -18.20
CA GLU A 60 24.05 1.43 -19.40
C GLU A 60 23.00 1.11 -20.48
N GLY A 61 23.45 1.06 -21.73
CA GLY A 61 22.59 0.74 -22.87
C GLY A 61 21.63 1.87 -23.24
N ARG A 62 20.55 1.50 -23.95
CA ARG A 62 19.52 2.43 -24.42
C ARG A 62 18.15 1.85 -24.20
N ALA A 63 17.24 2.63 -23.62
CA ALA A 63 15.85 2.26 -23.46
C ALA A 63 14.96 3.12 -24.36
N ASN A 64 13.93 2.50 -24.93
CA ASN A 64 12.92 3.15 -25.74
C ASN A 64 11.53 2.69 -25.31
N ILE A 65 10.53 3.54 -25.55
CA ILE A 65 9.12 3.20 -25.37
C ILE A 65 8.57 2.80 -26.74
N GLU A 66 8.04 1.58 -26.85
CA GLU A 66 7.49 0.99 -28.06
C GLU A 66 6.04 0.56 -27.79
N GLY A 67 5.07 1.41 -28.12
CA GLY A 67 3.66 1.14 -27.80
C GLY A 67 3.43 1.05 -26.30
N ASN A 68 2.96 -0.11 -25.83
CA ASN A 68 2.73 -0.43 -24.41
C ASN A 68 3.91 -1.19 -23.77
N GLN A 69 5.13 -1.04 -24.31
CA GLN A 69 6.31 -1.70 -23.79
C GLN A 69 7.47 -0.72 -23.61
N ILE A 70 8.33 -0.99 -22.63
CA ILE A 70 9.69 -0.42 -22.58
C ILE A 70 10.67 -1.49 -23.03
N VAL A 71 11.45 -1.17 -24.06
CA VAL A 71 12.49 -2.02 -24.61
C VAL A 71 13.84 -1.43 -24.23
N TRP A 72 14.61 -2.15 -23.41
CA TRP A 72 15.94 -1.76 -22.97
C TRP A 72 17.00 -2.71 -23.51
N THR A 73 17.92 -2.17 -24.29
CA THR A 73 18.97 -2.93 -24.98
C THR A 73 20.35 -2.54 -24.46
N ILE A 74 21.18 -3.56 -24.17
CA ILE A 74 22.57 -3.40 -23.73
C ILE A 74 23.45 -4.30 -24.59
N ASP A 75 24.38 -3.69 -25.33
CA ASP A 75 25.23 -4.42 -26.29
C ASP A 75 26.18 -5.38 -25.58
N LYS A 76 26.78 -4.95 -24.47
CA LYS A 76 27.73 -5.73 -23.69
C LYS A 76 27.68 -5.34 -22.22
N LEU A 77 27.66 -6.34 -21.34
CA LEU A 77 27.70 -6.20 -19.89
C LEU A 77 28.91 -6.95 -19.34
N ALA A 78 29.72 -6.28 -18.54
CA ALA A 78 30.90 -6.87 -17.91
C ALA A 78 30.51 -7.92 -16.84
N PRO A 79 31.40 -8.89 -16.54
CA PRO A 79 31.27 -9.82 -15.42
C PRO A 79 30.98 -9.08 -14.10
N GLU A 80 30.11 -9.66 -13.27
CA GLU A 80 29.77 -9.17 -11.91
C GLU A 80 29.23 -7.73 -11.83
N TYR A 81 29.02 -7.07 -12.97
CA TYR A 81 28.57 -5.69 -13.04
C TYR A 81 27.05 -5.60 -12.97
N SER A 82 26.56 -4.57 -12.28
CA SER A 82 25.13 -4.29 -12.12
C SER A 82 24.74 -3.05 -12.89
N VAL A 83 23.61 -3.12 -13.59
CA VAL A 83 23.04 -2.03 -14.39
C VAL A 83 21.57 -1.87 -14.05
N MET A 84 21.05 -0.67 -14.25
CA MET A 84 19.71 -0.31 -13.83
C MET A 84 19.02 0.60 -14.86
N LEU A 85 17.73 0.34 -15.05
CA LEU A 85 16.79 1.19 -15.77
C LEU A 85 15.77 1.73 -14.78
N LYS A 86 15.54 3.05 -14.81
CA LYS A 86 14.49 3.72 -14.04
C LYS A 86 13.51 4.40 -14.98
N PHE A 87 12.23 4.22 -14.72
CA PHE A 87 11.16 4.88 -15.48
C PHE A 87 9.95 5.13 -14.59
N THR A 88 9.04 5.99 -15.06
CA THR A 88 7.78 6.29 -14.37
C THR A 88 6.59 6.04 -15.27
N CYS A 89 5.44 5.75 -14.68
CA CYS A 89 4.14 5.77 -15.36
C CYS A 89 3.10 6.42 -14.44
N ASN A 90 2.10 7.05 -15.04
CA ASN A 90 0.95 7.59 -14.31
C ASN A 90 -0.16 6.53 -14.25
N ILE A 91 -0.93 6.52 -13.17
CA ILE A 91 -2.10 5.67 -13.00
C ILE A 91 -3.19 6.43 -12.25
N MET A 92 -4.44 6.28 -12.69
CA MET A 92 -5.62 6.79 -12.00
C MET A 92 -6.67 5.67 -11.98
N VAL A 93 -7.15 5.33 -10.80
CA VAL A 93 -8.13 4.25 -10.60
C VAL A 93 -9.33 4.79 -9.83
N SER A 94 -10.53 4.31 -10.16
CA SER A 94 -11.79 4.68 -9.51
C SER A 94 -12.52 3.49 -8.88
N ASP A 95 -11.81 2.37 -8.73
CA ASP A 95 -12.29 1.16 -8.08
C ASP A 95 -11.18 0.54 -7.22
N ILE A 96 -11.57 -0.36 -6.32
CA ILE A 96 -10.67 -0.96 -5.32
C ILE A 96 -9.99 -2.25 -5.80
N THR A 97 -10.08 -2.58 -7.10
CA THR A 97 -9.48 -3.79 -7.65
C THR A 97 -7.97 -3.64 -7.76
N LYS A 98 -7.22 -4.65 -7.32
CA LYS A 98 -5.76 -4.64 -7.39
C LYS A 98 -5.27 -4.52 -8.83
N ARG A 99 -4.18 -3.78 -9.06
CA ARG A 99 -3.59 -3.57 -10.39
C ARG A 99 -2.28 -4.30 -10.54
N ARG A 100 -2.05 -4.93 -11.68
CA ARG A 100 -0.80 -5.61 -12.00
C ARG A 100 0.13 -4.64 -12.70
N THR A 101 1.43 -4.69 -12.40
CA THR A 101 2.40 -3.78 -13.04
C THR A 101 2.88 -4.25 -14.40
N GLY A 102 2.57 -5.49 -14.81
CA GLY A 102 2.99 -6.11 -16.08
C GLY A 102 4.32 -6.88 -15.97
N THR A 103 4.54 -7.84 -16.87
CA THR A 103 5.70 -8.75 -16.82
C THR A 103 6.98 -8.14 -17.40
N ILE A 104 8.11 -8.77 -17.09
CA ILE A 104 9.41 -8.46 -17.71
C ILE A 104 9.95 -9.72 -18.39
N GLU A 105 10.42 -9.56 -19.62
CA GLU A 105 11.12 -10.60 -20.37
C GLU A 105 12.53 -10.14 -20.68
N VAL A 106 13.51 -11.03 -20.52
CA VAL A 106 14.92 -10.75 -20.75
C VAL A 106 15.49 -11.81 -21.68
N THR A 107 16.17 -11.38 -22.75
CA THR A 107 16.92 -12.26 -23.62
C THR A 107 18.37 -11.79 -23.68
N TYR A 108 19.33 -12.72 -23.72
CA TYR A 108 20.75 -12.37 -23.79
C TYR A 108 21.57 -13.47 -24.48
N LYS A 109 22.77 -13.09 -24.92
CA LYS A 109 23.76 -14.01 -25.50
C LYS A 109 25.05 -13.98 -24.70
N SER A 110 25.53 -15.15 -24.27
CA SER A 110 26.81 -15.30 -23.58
C SER A 110 27.76 -16.22 -24.37
N GLN A 111 29.06 -16.00 -24.17
CA GLN A 111 30.13 -16.89 -24.64
C GLN A 111 30.75 -17.69 -23.47
N SER A 112 30.16 -17.60 -22.28
CA SER A 112 30.53 -18.42 -21.14
C SER A 112 29.99 -19.85 -21.29
N SER A 113 30.74 -20.82 -20.80
CA SER A 113 30.30 -22.22 -20.71
C SER A 113 29.21 -22.31 -19.64
N PHE A 114 27.95 -22.12 -20.02
CA PHE A 114 26.78 -22.29 -19.14
C PHE A 114 26.60 -23.75 -18.66
N ALA A 115 27.58 -24.61 -18.86
CA ALA A 115 27.53 -25.96 -18.39
C ALA A 115 28.92 -26.35 -17.90
N GLU A 116 29.12 -26.30 -16.59
CA GLU A 116 29.70 -27.48 -15.94
C GLU A 116 28.82 -28.68 -16.34
N GLY A 117 29.04 -29.27 -17.52
CA GLY A 117 28.20 -30.37 -18.00
C GLY A 117 28.16 -30.61 -19.51
N LEU A 118 28.61 -29.68 -20.36
CA LEU A 118 28.66 -29.93 -21.81
C LEU A 118 30.06 -29.60 -22.34
N ASP A 119 30.86 -30.66 -22.45
CA ASP A 119 32.21 -30.61 -23.01
C ASP A 119 32.27 -31.52 -24.25
N ILE A 120 33.28 -31.30 -25.10
CA ILE A 120 33.52 -32.12 -26.27
C ILE A 120 34.33 -33.34 -25.84
N ASP A 121 33.63 -34.47 -25.65
CA ASP A 121 34.25 -35.75 -25.26
C ASP A 121 35.27 -36.23 -26.31
N LYS A 122 34.92 -36.17 -27.61
CA LYS A 122 35.80 -36.57 -28.70
C LYS A 122 35.53 -35.79 -29.98
N PHE A 123 36.60 -35.43 -30.69
CA PHE A 123 36.57 -34.86 -32.03
C PHE A 123 37.49 -35.65 -32.96
N ASP A 124 36.91 -36.31 -33.97
CA ASP A 124 37.66 -37.01 -35.03
C ASP A 124 37.47 -36.25 -36.35
N ALA A 125 38.56 -36.08 -37.11
CA ALA A 125 38.53 -35.42 -38.41
C ALA A 125 39.19 -36.29 -39.49
N TYR A 126 38.61 -36.28 -40.69
CA TYR A 126 39.14 -36.98 -41.85
C TYR A 126 39.53 -35.97 -42.92
N THR A 127 40.75 -36.05 -43.43
CA THR A 127 41.26 -35.13 -44.43
C THR A 127 41.98 -35.86 -45.55
N ARG A 128 42.12 -35.17 -46.69
CA ARG A 128 42.86 -35.66 -47.84
C ARG A 128 44.25 -35.04 -47.80
N ASN A 129 45.19 -35.76 -47.23
CA ASN A 129 46.61 -35.39 -47.23
C ASN A 129 47.41 -36.45 -47.98
N LYS A 130 48.51 -36.05 -48.59
CA LYS A 130 49.42 -36.96 -49.28
C LYS A 130 50.75 -36.96 -48.55
N PHE A 131 51.38 -38.12 -48.47
CA PHE A 131 52.74 -38.22 -47.96
C PHE A 131 53.53 -39.26 -48.75
N TYR A 132 54.75 -38.91 -49.10
CA TYR A 132 55.64 -39.73 -49.93
C TYR A 132 57.10 -39.44 -49.61
N VAL A 133 57.99 -40.36 -49.97
CA VAL A 133 59.44 -40.11 -49.90
C VAL A 133 59.87 -39.78 -51.32
N ASP A 134 60.35 -38.56 -51.54
CA ASP A 134 61.09 -38.24 -52.75
C ASP A 134 62.42 -38.97 -52.66
N THR A 135 62.68 -39.85 -53.62
CA THR A 135 63.86 -40.70 -53.68
C THR A 135 64.52 -40.47 -55.04
N VAL A 136 65.70 -39.85 -55.02
CA VAL A 136 66.44 -39.44 -56.23
C VAL A 136 67.80 -40.12 -56.22
N GLU A 137 68.07 -40.96 -57.22
CA GLU A 137 69.39 -41.58 -57.41
C GLU A 137 70.39 -40.54 -57.92
N ARG A 138 71.64 -40.62 -57.45
CA ARG A 138 72.71 -39.72 -57.90
C ARG A 138 73.25 -40.13 -59.26
N ASP A 139 73.38 -39.16 -60.16
CA ASP A 139 73.87 -39.40 -61.53
C ASP A 139 75.32 -39.95 -61.56
N GLU A 140 76.17 -39.53 -60.62
CA GLU A 140 77.60 -39.89 -60.57
C GLU A 140 77.90 -41.06 -59.61
N GLU A 141 76.93 -41.46 -58.77
CA GLU A 141 77.07 -42.50 -57.76
C GLU A 141 75.88 -43.49 -57.81
N PRO A 142 75.88 -44.44 -58.77
CA PRO A 142 74.80 -45.42 -58.91
C PRO A 142 74.61 -46.23 -57.61
N GLY A 143 73.35 -46.41 -57.22
CA GLY A 143 72.97 -47.07 -55.97
C GLY A 143 72.96 -46.19 -54.72
N ILE A 144 73.32 -44.90 -54.82
CA ILE A 144 73.16 -43.92 -53.74
C ILE A 144 71.93 -43.04 -54.00
N PHE A 145 70.99 -43.03 -53.06
CA PHE A 145 69.73 -42.29 -53.16
C PHE A 145 69.65 -41.15 -52.13
N ASP A 146 69.40 -39.94 -52.61
CA ASP A 146 69.01 -38.79 -51.79
C ASP A 146 67.50 -38.83 -51.53
N CYS A 147 67.15 -38.98 -50.26
CA CYS A 147 65.77 -39.20 -49.82
C CYS A 147 65.27 -38.04 -48.94
N LYS A 148 63.98 -37.67 -49.07
CA LYS A 148 63.29 -36.79 -48.13
C LYS A 148 61.81 -37.17 -48.00
N LEU A 149 61.26 -37.03 -46.80
CA LEU A 149 59.82 -37.16 -46.60
C LEU A 149 59.14 -35.85 -46.99
N VAL A 150 58.06 -35.95 -47.77
CA VAL A 150 57.18 -34.84 -48.12
C VAL A 150 55.81 -35.12 -47.54
N PHE A 151 55.29 -34.21 -46.73
CA PHE A 151 53.90 -34.16 -46.31
C PHE A 151 53.19 -33.00 -47.01
N ASP A 152 52.11 -33.29 -47.72
CA ASP A 152 51.33 -32.34 -48.52
C ASP A 152 49.91 -32.24 -47.96
N ASN A 153 49.60 -31.06 -47.40
CA ASN A 153 48.26 -30.75 -46.96
C ASN A 153 47.38 -30.35 -48.15
N SER A 154 46.84 -31.34 -48.85
CA SER A 154 45.88 -31.11 -49.94
C SER A 154 44.44 -30.89 -49.44
N SER A 155 44.23 -30.73 -48.13
CA SER A 155 42.93 -30.42 -47.53
C SER A 155 42.73 -28.91 -47.36
N GLU A 156 41.48 -28.48 -47.15
CA GLU A 156 41.15 -27.08 -46.90
C GLU A 156 41.41 -26.63 -45.43
N PHE A 157 41.78 -27.57 -44.56
CA PHE A 157 41.97 -27.31 -43.14
C PHE A 157 43.42 -27.05 -42.78
N ILE A 158 43.65 -26.35 -41.67
CA ILE A 158 44.99 -26.23 -41.09
C ILE A 158 45.34 -27.55 -40.40
N ILE A 159 46.48 -28.12 -40.75
CA ILE A 159 46.98 -29.38 -40.20
C ILE A 159 48.16 -29.13 -39.27
N GLN A 160 48.16 -29.79 -38.12
CA GLN A 160 49.35 -29.96 -37.30
C GLN A 160 49.90 -31.37 -37.51
N LEU A 161 51.10 -31.46 -38.06
CA LEU A 161 51.86 -32.71 -38.15
C LEU A 161 52.69 -32.85 -36.88
N PHE A 162 52.39 -33.86 -36.05
CA PHE A 162 53.06 -34.05 -34.76
C PHE A 162 53.86 -35.35 -34.67
N ASN A 163 53.73 -36.24 -35.65
CA ASN A 163 54.64 -37.37 -35.81
C ASN A 163 54.90 -37.65 -37.29
N ALA A 164 56.16 -37.91 -37.63
CA ALA A 164 56.59 -38.26 -38.96
C ALA A 164 57.82 -39.18 -38.89
N ASP A 165 57.56 -40.47 -38.75
CA ASP A 165 58.60 -41.49 -38.74
C ASP A 165 58.82 -42.07 -40.14
N VAL A 166 60.08 -42.14 -40.56
CA VAL A 166 60.52 -42.94 -41.70
C VAL A 166 61.51 -43.98 -41.22
N TYR A 167 61.18 -45.26 -41.39
CA TYR A 167 61.99 -46.38 -40.89
C TYR A 167 62.96 -46.89 -41.96
N SER A 168 64.12 -47.36 -41.51
CA SER A 168 65.08 -48.02 -42.39
C SER A 168 64.52 -49.33 -42.95
N PRO A 169 64.70 -49.63 -44.25
CA PRO A 169 64.28 -50.90 -44.83
C PRO A 169 64.97 -52.11 -44.18
N ASP A 170 66.24 -51.94 -43.78
CA ASP A 170 67.07 -53.02 -43.24
C ASP A 170 67.02 -53.15 -41.71
N ASP A 171 66.52 -52.14 -41.01
CA ASP A 171 66.50 -52.09 -39.54
C ASP A 171 65.27 -51.33 -39.03
N GLU A 172 64.31 -52.08 -38.47
CA GLU A 172 63.08 -51.50 -37.94
C GLU A 172 63.28 -50.57 -36.74
N ALA A 173 64.41 -50.65 -36.05
CA ALA A 173 64.73 -49.77 -34.92
C ALA A 173 65.36 -48.43 -35.34
N LYS A 174 65.88 -48.35 -36.57
CA LYS A 174 66.51 -47.13 -37.09
C LYS A 174 65.48 -46.26 -37.82
N LYS A 175 65.40 -45.00 -37.42
CA LYS A 175 64.59 -43.97 -38.09
C LYS A 175 65.48 -42.98 -38.84
N PHE A 176 65.08 -42.63 -40.05
CA PHE A 176 65.69 -41.56 -40.85
C PHE A 176 65.04 -40.20 -40.61
N VAL A 177 63.74 -40.21 -40.27
CA VAL A 177 62.99 -39.02 -39.88
C VAL A 177 62.34 -39.31 -38.55
N ASP A 178 62.51 -38.38 -37.62
CA ASP A 178 61.83 -38.28 -36.33
C ASP A 178 61.70 -36.79 -36.05
N ILE A 179 60.49 -36.31 -35.77
CA ILE A 179 60.20 -34.86 -35.64
C ILE A 179 59.76 -34.52 -34.23
N ASP A 180 60.18 -33.35 -33.75
CA ASP A 180 59.49 -32.70 -32.64
C ASP A 180 58.27 -31.94 -33.22
N PRO A 181 57.04 -32.19 -32.72
CA PRO A 181 55.86 -31.45 -33.11
C PRO A 181 56.00 -29.92 -33.04
N ASN A 182 56.85 -29.41 -32.15
CA ASN A 182 57.07 -27.98 -31.97
C ASN A 182 57.97 -27.37 -33.06
N ASP A 183 58.76 -28.19 -33.73
CA ASP A 183 59.66 -27.77 -34.82
C ASP A 183 58.96 -27.74 -36.18
N VAL A 184 57.74 -28.30 -36.28
CA VAL A 184 56.93 -28.30 -37.49
C VAL A 184 55.88 -27.18 -37.43
N PRO A 185 55.91 -26.21 -38.37
CA PRO A 185 54.88 -25.18 -38.41
C PRO A 185 53.51 -25.77 -38.74
N LEU A 186 52.44 -25.10 -38.29
CA LEU A 186 51.10 -25.40 -38.75
C LEU A 186 51.05 -25.28 -40.28
N LEU A 187 50.38 -26.23 -40.93
CA LEU A 187 50.32 -26.36 -42.38
C LEU A 187 48.95 -25.89 -42.87
N PRO A 188 48.80 -24.68 -43.42
CA PRO A 188 47.57 -24.25 -44.08
C PRO A 188 47.26 -25.11 -45.32
N SER A 189 46.05 -24.92 -45.87
CA SER A 189 45.64 -25.55 -47.13
C SER A 189 46.68 -25.32 -48.24
N GLY A 190 47.14 -26.42 -48.87
CA GLY A 190 48.12 -26.42 -49.94
C GLY A 190 49.58 -26.31 -49.50
N ALA A 191 49.86 -26.23 -48.19
CA ALA A 191 51.23 -26.19 -47.69
C ALA A 191 51.89 -27.57 -47.70
N GLN A 192 53.21 -27.57 -47.91
CA GLN A 192 54.05 -28.78 -47.84
C GLN A 192 55.10 -28.63 -46.74
N TRP A 193 55.34 -29.73 -46.03
CA TRP A 193 56.44 -29.86 -45.09
C TRP A 193 57.41 -30.93 -45.59
N HIS A 194 58.71 -30.65 -45.49
CA HIS A 194 59.78 -31.55 -45.91
C HIS A 194 60.68 -31.89 -44.72
N SER A 195 61.08 -33.15 -44.60
CA SER A 195 62.11 -33.54 -43.64
C SER A 195 63.50 -33.06 -44.07
N THR A 196 64.44 -33.12 -43.14
CA THR A 196 65.87 -33.15 -43.48
C THR A 196 66.11 -34.31 -44.45
N LYS A 197 66.99 -34.09 -45.44
CA LYS A 197 67.36 -35.11 -46.40
C LYS A 197 68.26 -36.16 -45.73
N TRP A 198 68.17 -37.40 -46.17
CA TRP A 198 69.11 -38.46 -45.80
C TRP A 198 69.56 -39.23 -47.03
N GLU A 199 70.71 -39.88 -46.90
CA GLU A 199 71.28 -40.75 -47.94
C GLU A 199 70.98 -42.22 -47.61
N TYR A 200 70.71 -43.02 -48.64
CA TYR A 200 70.52 -44.46 -48.51
C TYR A 200 71.16 -45.20 -49.68
N GLU A 201 71.91 -46.25 -49.39
CA GLU A 201 72.63 -47.07 -50.38
C GLU A 201 71.86 -48.37 -50.63
N SER A 202 71.56 -48.68 -51.89
CA SER A 202 70.82 -49.87 -52.30
C SER A 202 71.04 -50.17 -53.79
N GLU A 203 71.11 -51.45 -54.17
CA GLU A 203 71.15 -51.84 -55.58
C GLU A 203 69.76 -51.74 -56.26
N GLU A 204 68.69 -51.75 -55.46
CA GLU A 204 67.31 -51.62 -55.92
C GLU A 204 66.68 -50.31 -55.45
N TYR A 205 65.57 -49.89 -56.08
CA TYR A 205 64.85 -48.69 -55.69
C TYR A 205 64.28 -48.84 -54.25
N PRO A 206 64.72 -48.01 -53.28
CA PRO A 206 64.39 -48.25 -51.88
C PRO A 206 62.93 -47.92 -51.57
N THR A 207 62.34 -48.70 -50.68
CA THR A 207 60.97 -48.48 -50.19
C THR A 207 60.95 -48.33 -48.68
N PHE A 208 60.42 -47.20 -48.20
CA PHE A 208 60.44 -46.87 -46.78
C PHE A 208 59.06 -47.05 -46.14
N ARG A 209 59.04 -47.70 -44.97
CA ARG A 209 57.86 -47.71 -44.10
C ARG A 209 57.73 -46.34 -43.43
N LYS A 210 56.52 -45.79 -43.45
CA LYS A 210 56.19 -44.45 -42.95
C LYS A 210 55.10 -44.55 -41.89
N LYS A 211 55.26 -43.84 -40.77
CA LYS A 211 54.19 -43.63 -39.80
C LYS A 211 54.05 -42.14 -39.55
N LEU A 212 52.94 -41.56 -39.98
CA LEU A 212 52.65 -40.14 -39.77
C LEU A 212 51.40 -40.02 -38.91
N GLU A 213 51.44 -39.09 -37.96
CA GLU A 213 50.28 -38.72 -37.15
C GLU A 213 50.10 -37.21 -37.25
N PHE A 214 48.90 -36.81 -37.64
CA PHE A 214 48.53 -35.43 -37.86
C PHE A 214 47.09 -35.21 -37.39
N ARG A 215 46.75 -33.95 -37.09
CA ARG A 215 45.38 -33.56 -36.72
C ARG A 215 44.96 -32.30 -37.44
N VAL A 216 43.66 -32.20 -37.67
CA VAL A 216 43.02 -30.93 -38.04
C VAL A 216 43.01 -30.04 -36.79
N MET A 217 43.39 -28.77 -36.96
CA MET A 217 43.24 -27.78 -35.90
C MET A 217 41.75 -27.41 -35.77
N PRO A 218 41.08 -27.73 -34.64
CA PRO A 218 39.69 -27.37 -34.45
C PRO A 218 39.54 -25.89 -34.09
N ASP A 219 38.44 -25.28 -34.51
CA ASP A 219 37.94 -23.99 -34.00
C ASP A 219 36.60 -24.24 -33.29
N PHE A 220 36.54 -23.99 -31.98
CA PHE A 220 35.34 -24.22 -31.18
C PHE A 220 34.68 -22.89 -30.82
N GLN A 221 33.43 -22.72 -31.24
CA GLN A 221 32.62 -21.55 -30.91
C GLN A 221 31.47 -21.96 -29.98
N THR A 222 31.46 -21.42 -28.76
CA THR A 222 30.35 -21.62 -27.81
C THR A 222 29.46 -20.38 -27.79
N ILE A 223 28.17 -20.59 -28.04
CA ILE A 223 27.14 -19.54 -27.97
C ILE A 223 26.03 -20.04 -27.07
N VAL A 224 25.69 -19.25 -26.06
CA VAL A 224 24.58 -19.51 -25.16
C VAL A 224 23.55 -18.42 -25.33
N ASN A 225 22.31 -18.79 -25.63
CA ASN A 225 21.18 -17.87 -25.65
C ASN A 225 20.32 -18.15 -24.42
N GLY A 226 20.19 -17.15 -23.55
CA GLY A 226 19.39 -17.23 -22.34
C GLY A 226 18.11 -16.42 -22.47
N THR A 227 17.04 -16.93 -21.86
CA THR A 227 15.77 -16.22 -21.69
C THR A 227 15.35 -16.29 -20.23
N ALA A 228 14.90 -15.18 -19.67
CA ALA A 228 14.34 -15.11 -18.32
C ALA A 228 13.03 -14.31 -18.35
N ALA A 229 12.07 -14.70 -17.53
CA ALA A 229 10.82 -13.99 -17.35
C ALA A 229 10.61 -13.70 -15.87
N LEU A 230 10.25 -12.47 -15.54
CA LEU A 230 9.90 -12.03 -14.20
C LEU A 230 8.42 -11.68 -14.15
N SER A 231 7.74 -12.18 -13.11
CA SER A 231 6.32 -11.89 -12.88
C SER A 231 6.10 -10.42 -12.53
N ASP A 232 4.87 -9.98 -12.70
CA ASP A 232 4.42 -8.66 -12.31
C ASP A 232 4.31 -8.51 -10.79
N VAL A 233 4.23 -7.26 -10.36
CA VAL A 233 3.93 -6.87 -8.98
C VAL A 233 2.47 -6.48 -8.91
N ILE A 234 1.81 -6.80 -7.81
CA ILE A 234 0.43 -6.38 -7.56
C ILE A 234 0.48 -5.10 -6.74
N LEU A 235 -0.16 -4.05 -7.26
CA LEU A 235 -0.43 -2.79 -6.57
C LEU A 235 -1.79 -2.86 -5.90
N GLU A 236 -1.80 -2.62 -4.60
CA GLU A 236 -3.01 -2.50 -3.80
C GLU A 236 -3.61 -1.09 -3.92
N ILE A 237 -4.92 -0.94 -3.70
CA ILE A 237 -5.62 0.33 -3.82
C ILE A 237 -5.99 0.86 -2.43
N GLY A 238 -5.52 2.06 -2.08
CA GLY A 238 -5.91 2.77 -0.87
C GLY A 238 -7.25 3.48 -1.06
N SER A 239 -8.17 3.29 -0.11
CA SER A 239 -9.46 3.99 -0.07
C SER A 239 -9.97 4.02 1.37
N ILE A 240 -10.60 5.12 1.74
CA ILE A 240 -11.29 5.28 3.02
C ILE A 240 -12.69 5.84 2.80
N THR A 241 -13.60 5.47 3.68
CA THR A 241 -14.92 6.06 3.80
C THR A 241 -15.29 6.17 5.27
N GLY A 242 -16.35 6.89 5.58
CA GLY A 242 -16.81 6.97 6.96
C GLY A 242 -18.08 7.79 7.12
N VAL A 243 -18.54 7.85 8.36
CA VAL A 243 -19.72 8.60 8.77
C VAL A 243 -19.44 9.32 10.08
N MET A 244 -20.13 10.44 10.26
CA MET A 244 -20.13 11.21 11.49
C MET A 244 -21.57 11.36 12.01
N SER A 245 -21.74 11.26 13.32
CA SER A 245 -23.02 11.58 13.97
C SER A 245 -22.83 12.21 15.34
N TYR A 246 -23.84 12.94 15.79
CA TYR A 246 -23.96 13.43 17.16
C TYR A 246 -25.09 12.70 17.88
N ASN A 247 -24.92 12.42 19.17
CA ASN A 247 -25.99 11.86 19.99
C ASN A 247 -27.20 12.81 20.16
N ILE A 248 -26.97 14.12 20.07
CA ILE A 248 -27.96 15.19 20.13
C ILE A 248 -27.60 16.28 19.12
N THR A 249 -28.62 16.94 18.57
CA THR A 249 -28.46 18.11 17.67
C THR A 249 -29.02 19.39 18.28
N GLU A 250 -29.44 19.35 19.55
CA GLU A 250 -30.04 20.47 20.27
C GLU A 250 -29.44 20.60 21.67
N VAL A 251 -28.90 21.78 21.97
CA VAL A 251 -28.30 22.11 23.28
C VAL A 251 -29.02 23.28 23.95
N PRO A 252 -29.20 23.28 25.27
CA PRO A 252 -29.84 24.40 25.96
C PRO A 252 -28.94 25.64 25.94
N THR A 253 -29.51 26.79 25.60
CA THR A 253 -28.78 28.07 25.70
C THR A 253 -28.35 28.38 27.12
N TYR A 254 -27.22 29.06 27.27
CA TYR A 254 -26.68 29.55 28.54
C TYR A 254 -26.42 28.47 29.60
N ARG A 255 -26.22 27.22 29.17
CA ARG A 255 -25.94 26.07 30.05
C ARG A 255 -24.92 25.16 29.40
N ALA A 256 -24.07 24.57 30.22
CA ALA A 256 -23.14 23.56 29.76
C ALA A 256 -23.87 22.24 29.47
N LYS A 257 -23.50 21.58 28.37
CA LYS A 257 -24.00 20.26 27.99
C LYS A 257 -23.08 19.61 26.96
N ASP A 258 -22.58 18.41 27.24
CA ASP A 258 -21.75 17.72 26.27
C ASP A 258 -22.58 17.14 25.12
N ILE A 259 -22.02 17.22 23.92
CA ILE A 259 -22.51 16.56 22.71
C ILE A 259 -21.52 15.43 22.42
N ILE A 260 -21.99 14.19 22.34
CA ILE A 260 -21.12 13.06 22.03
C ILE A 260 -21.02 12.93 20.52
N ALA A 261 -19.81 13.11 20.00
CA ALA A 261 -19.44 12.87 18.63
C ALA A 261 -19.07 11.40 18.45
N THR A 262 -19.63 10.76 17.41
CA THR A 262 -19.27 9.40 17.01
C THR A 262 -18.85 9.41 15.55
N ILE A 263 -17.56 9.16 15.32
CA ILE A 263 -16.94 9.00 14.01
C ILE A 263 -16.72 7.51 13.75
N LYS A 264 -17.11 7.04 12.56
CA LYS A 264 -16.74 5.71 12.09
C LYS A 264 -16.00 5.81 10.77
N ILE A 265 -14.77 5.32 10.72
CA ILE A 265 -13.93 5.24 9.53
C ILE A 265 -13.80 3.78 9.14
N VAL A 266 -13.86 3.50 7.84
CA VAL A 266 -13.72 2.18 7.25
C VAL A 266 -12.64 2.23 6.18
N ASN A 267 -11.68 1.31 6.24
CA ASN A 267 -10.79 1.05 5.11
C ASN A 267 -11.55 0.17 4.11
N ASN A 268 -12.14 0.81 3.10
CA ASN A 268 -12.86 0.11 2.04
C ASN A 268 -11.96 -0.19 0.83
N GLY A 269 -10.66 0.08 0.91
CA GLY A 269 -9.66 -0.26 -0.11
C GLY A 269 -9.11 -1.67 0.03
N SER A 270 -8.17 -2.02 -0.84
CA SER A 270 -7.41 -3.27 -0.78
C SER A 270 -6.03 -3.12 -0.12
N ALA A 271 -5.55 -1.88 0.05
CA ALA A 271 -4.28 -1.56 0.69
C ALA A 271 -4.43 -1.36 2.20
N PRO A 272 -3.52 -1.90 3.04
CA PRO A 272 -3.42 -1.52 4.43
C PRO A 272 -2.91 -0.07 4.56
N LEU A 273 -3.46 0.67 5.52
CA LEU A 273 -3.12 2.07 5.77
C LEU A 273 -2.26 2.19 7.04
N ASP A 274 -1.21 2.99 6.94
CA ASP A 274 -0.22 3.21 8.00
C ASP A 274 -0.47 4.47 8.81
N GLU A 275 -1.18 5.42 8.21
CA GLU A 275 -1.52 6.70 8.81
C GLU A 275 -3.03 6.91 8.70
N VAL A 276 -3.65 7.35 9.79
CA VAL A 276 -5.05 7.81 9.84
C VAL A 276 -5.10 9.08 10.67
N THR A 277 -5.56 10.16 10.07
CA THR A 277 -5.72 11.45 10.71
C THR A 277 -7.18 11.90 10.62
N ILE A 278 -7.73 12.37 11.74
CA ILE A 278 -9.03 13.02 11.81
C ILE A 278 -8.78 14.49 12.11
N ILE A 279 -9.38 15.37 11.31
CA ILE A 279 -9.37 16.81 11.53
C ILE A 279 -10.82 17.26 11.67
N GLN A 280 -11.16 17.88 12.80
CA GLN A 280 -12.43 18.55 13.01
C GLN A 280 -12.20 20.04 13.29
N GLN A 281 -12.89 20.89 12.55
CA GLN A 281 -12.73 22.33 12.61
C GLN A 281 -13.94 23.03 13.24
N THR A 282 -13.82 24.35 13.41
CA THR A 282 -14.90 25.24 13.86
C THR A 282 -15.20 25.17 15.36
N PHE A 283 -14.24 24.72 16.18
CA PHE A 283 -14.33 24.88 17.64
C PHE A 283 -14.29 26.36 18.04
N SER A 284 -14.84 26.67 19.20
CA SER A 284 -14.95 28.04 19.70
C SER A 284 -14.98 28.05 21.23
N ASP A 285 -15.02 29.25 21.82
CA ASP A 285 -15.19 29.37 23.28
C ASP A 285 -16.51 28.72 23.77
N GLU A 286 -17.54 28.70 22.93
CA GLU A 286 -18.86 28.10 23.23
C GLU A 286 -18.88 26.57 23.06
N TYR A 287 -18.08 26.04 22.12
CA TYR A 287 -17.96 24.61 21.81
C TYR A 287 -16.50 24.23 21.81
N GLN A 288 -16.04 23.61 22.88
CA GLN A 288 -14.64 23.26 23.08
C GLN A 288 -14.39 21.79 22.71
N PRO A 289 -13.20 21.47 22.18
CA PRO A 289 -12.84 20.10 21.81
C PRO A 289 -12.62 19.22 23.06
N PRO A 290 -12.63 17.89 22.89
CA PRO A 290 -12.30 16.97 23.98
C PRO A 290 -10.83 17.09 24.37
N LYS A 291 -10.51 16.63 25.57
CA LYS A 291 -9.14 16.29 25.97
C LYS A 291 -8.78 14.90 25.48
N ALA A 292 -7.48 14.62 25.46
CA ALA A 292 -6.97 13.33 25.00
C ALA A 292 -7.50 12.13 25.80
N ASP A 293 -7.71 12.28 27.10
CA ASP A 293 -8.24 11.24 27.99
C ASP A 293 -9.77 11.05 27.90
N GLU A 294 -10.46 11.90 27.14
CA GLU A 294 -11.90 11.84 26.90
C GLU A 294 -12.24 11.17 25.56
N ILE A 295 -11.23 10.73 24.80
CA ILE A 295 -11.38 10.09 23.50
C ILE A 295 -11.36 8.58 23.69
N LYS A 296 -12.42 7.93 23.22
CA LYS A 296 -12.50 6.49 23.12
C LYS A 296 -12.31 6.04 21.68
N LEU A 297 -11.40 5.10 21.45
CA LEU A 297 -11.24 4.42 20.16
C LEU A 297 -11.60 2.94 20.30
N VAL A 298 -12.53 2.49 19.45
CA VAL A 298 -12.83 1.08 19.24
C VAL A 298 -12.34 0.71 17.84
N TRP A 299 -11.35 -0.17 17.77
CA TRP A 299 -10.77 -0.68 16.52
C TRP A 299 -11.16 -2.15 16.35
N ASP A 300 -11.93 -2.45 15.31
CA ASP A 300 -12.44 -3.80 15.02
C ASP A 300 -13.15 -4.46 16.22
N GLY A 301 -13.87 -3.66 16.99
CA GLY A 301 -14.62 -4.10 18.18
C GLY A 301 -13.79 -4.21 19.47
N ALA A 302 -12.48 -3.98 19.41
CA ALA A 302 -11.61 -3.92 20.58
C ALA A 302 -11.31 -2.47 20.96
N GLU A 303 -11.34 -2.16 22.26
CA GLU A 303 -10.96 -0.83 22.76
C GLU A 303 -9.44 -0.66 22.72
N VAL A 304 -8.98 0.44 22.12
CA VAL A 304 -7.56 0.77 21.94
C VAL A 304 -7.31 2.13 22.58
N GLU A 305 -6.25 2.25 23.37
CA GLU A 305 -5.86 3.53 23.95
C GLU A 305 -5.35 4.50 22.87
N VAL A 306 -5.86 5.72 22.89
CA VAL A 306 -5.34 6.82 22.07
C VAL A 306 -4.25 7.52 22.88
N ALA A 307 -3.01 7.51 22.36
CA ALA A 307 -1.90 8.18 23.02
C ALA A 307 -2.15 9.69 23.05
N ALA A 308 -1.88 10.35 24.19
CA ALA A 308 -2.08 11.80 24.30
C ALA A 308 -1.28 12.62 23.28
N ALA A 309 -0.14 12.10 22.82
CA ALA A 309 0.67 12.74 21.78
C ALA A 309 0.04 12.68 20.37
N ALA A 310 -0.91 11.78 20.14
CA ALA A 310 -1.68 11.70 18.90
C ALA A 310 -2.78 12.77 18.81
N VAL A 311 -3.05 13.48 19.91
CA VAL A 311 -4.16 14.42 20.00
C VAL A 311 -3.60 15.84 20.10
N SER A 312 -4.06 16.73 19.22
CA SER A 312 -3.64 18.13 19.23
C SER A 312 -4.82 19.07 18.97
N VAL A 313 -4.78 20.24 19.61
CA VAL A 313 -5.76 21.30 19.40
C VAL A 313 -5.01 22.59 19.09
N GLU A 314 -5.16 23.11 17.88
CA GLU A 314 -4.52 24.36 17.44
C GLU A 314 -5.50 25.16 16.57
N ASN A 315 -5.56 26.49 16.73
CA ASN A 315 -6.36 27.37 15.86
C ASN A 315 -7.83 26.93 15.65
N ASN A 316 -8.52 26.49 16.71
CA ASN A 316 -9.90 25.97 16.65
C ASN A 316 -10.07 24.68 15.82
N GLU A 317 -8.97 23.97 15.59
CA GLU A 317 -8.93 22.66 14.95
C GLU A 317 -8.53 21.61 15.99
N PHE A 318 -9.33 20.55 16.07
CA PHE A 318 -9.04 19.35 16.83
C PHE A 318 -8.56 18.27 15.88
N LYS A 319 -7.44 17.64 16.23
CA LYS A 319 -6.81 16.62 15.41
C LYS A 319 -6.50 15.37 16.23
N ILE A 320 -6.80 14.21 15.65
CA ILE A 320 -6.29 12.90 16.08
C ILE A 320 -5.40 12.37 14.96
N ASP A 321 -4.13 12.11 15.24
CA ASP A 321 -3.10 11.73 14.27
C ASP A 321 -2.47 10.39 14.67
N LEU A 322 -2.96 9.30 14.06
CA LEU A 322 -2.42 7.95 14.25
C LEU A 322 -1.42 7.66 13.14
N ARG A 323 -0.13 7.56 13.49
CA ARG A 323 0.98 7.30 12.55
C ARG A 323 1.75 6.05 12.92
N ASP A 324 2.60 5.62 11.99
CA ASP A 324 3.51 4.49 12.15
C ASP A 324 2.77 3.22 12.63
N LEU A 325 1.53 3.02 12.13
CA LEU A 325 0.65 1.95 12.58
C LEU A 325 1.25 0.55 12.34
N LYS A 326 2.08 0.40 11.31
CA LYS A 326 2.87 -0.80 11.01
C LYS A 326 3.71 -1.26 12.20
N ASP A 327 4.27 -0.33 12.96
CA ASP A 327 5.11 -0.62 14.13
C ASP A 327 4.32 -0.59 15.45
N SER A 328 3.04 -0.24 15.39
CA SER A 328 2.13 -0.26 16.54
C SER A 328 1.74 -1.68 16.95
N SER A 329 1.32 -1.85 18.20
CA SER A 329 0.83 -3.15 18.71
C SER A 329 -0.46 -3.63 18.02
N THR A 330 -1.25 -2.72 17.47
CA THR A 330 -2.52 -3.02 16.77
C THR A 330 -2.27 -3.35 15.29
N GLY A 331 -1.14 -2.87 14.74
CA GLY A 331 -0.77 -3.01 13.35
C GLY A 331 -1.47 -2.00 12.42
N MET A 332 -1.18 -2.08 11.13
CA MET A 332 -1.78 -1.22 10.11
C MET A 332 -3.31 -1.34 10.07
N PHE A 333 -3.98 -0.28 9.61
CA PHE A 333 -5.42 -0.26 9.37
C PHE A 333 -5.74 -1.06 8.10
N LYS A 334 -6.09 -2.34 8.30
CA LYS A 334 -6.24 -3.35 7.23
C LYS A 334 -7.49 -3.11 6.37
N PRO A 335 -7.53 -3.68 5.16
CA PRO A 335 -8.77 -3.76 4.37
C PRO A 335 -9.93 -4.29 5.20
N GLU A 336 -11.11 -3.69 5.04
CA GLU A 336 -12.36 -4.00 5.74
C GLU A 336 -12.38 -3.69 7.25
N SER A 337 -11.26 -3.29 7.85
CA SER A 337 -11.21 -2.84 9.24
C SER A 337 -11.99 -1.55 9.45
N THR A 338 -12.41 -1.34 10.70
CA THR A 338 -13.18 -0.16 11.14
C THR A 338 -12.57 0.46 12.40
N MET A 339 -12.52 1.79 12.43
CA MET A 339 -12.19 2.59 13.61
C MET A 339 -13.40 3.43 14.01
N GLU A 340 -13.84 3.30 15.24
CA GLU A 340 -14.93 4.08 15.82
C GLU A 340 -14.37 4.96 16.94
N PHE A 341 -14.41 6.28 16.74
CA PHE A 341 -14.01 7.27 17.73
C PHE A 341 -15.25 7.87 18.37
N GLU A 342 -15.27 7.90 19.69
CA GLU A 342 -16.30 8.54 20.49
C GLU A 342 -15.65 9.55 21.44
N TYR A 343 -16.12 10.80 21.42
CA TYR A 343 -15.59 11.86 22.30
C TYR A 343 -16.62 12.97 22.55
N PRO A 344 -16.55 13.66 23.69
CA PRO A 344 -17.41 14.80 23.98
C PRO A 344 -16.95 16.07 23.26
N ILE A 345 -17.90 16.85 22.77
CA ILE A 345 -17.75 18.27 22.44
C ILE A 345 -18.38 19.03 23.59
N HIS A 346 -17.57 19.82 24.29
CA HIS A 346 -18.01 20.55 25.47
C HIS A 346 -18.71 21.83 25.07
N CYS A 347 -20.05 21.80 25.05
CA CYS A 347 -20.82 23.02 24.97
C CYS A 347 -20.82 23.69 26.35
N VAL A 348 -20.27 24.90 26.46
CA VAL A 348 -20.06 25.56 27.76
C VAL A 348 -21.17 26.55 28.08
N ASN A 349 -21.40 27.50 27.17
CA ASN A 349 -22.35 28.59 27.38
C ASN A 349 -22.88 29.12 26.04
N PRO A 350 -23.63 28.31 25.28
CA PRO A 350 -24.04 28.69 23.94
C PRO A 350 -25.03 29.85 23.98
N ALA A 351 -24.81 30.85 23.12
CA ALA A 351 -25.73 31.98 22.97
C ALA A 351 -27.07 31.57 22.34
N ARG A 352 -28.06 32.47 22.34
CA ARG A 352 -29.45 32.18 21.91
C ARG A 352 -29.57 31.65 20.47
N GLU A 353 -28.77 32.20 19.56
CA GLU A 353 -28.75 31.86 18.13
C GLU A 353 -27.45 31.10 17.77
N SER A 354 -26.81 30.50 18.78
CA SER A 354 -25.56 29.78 18.58
C SER A 354 -25.82 28.49 17.82
N THR A 355 -24.97 28.21 16.84
CA THR A 355 -24.98 26.96 16.10
C THR A 355 -23.56 26.42 16.02
N PHE A 356 -23.44 25.10 16.06
CA PHE A 356 -22.19 24.40 15.84
C PHE A 356 -22.31 23.57 14.58
N GLY A 357 -21.81 24.14 13.48
CA GLY A 357 -21.53 23.42 12.24
C GLY A 357 -20.03 23.21 12.13
N SER A 358 -19.57 21.97 12.23
CA SER A 358 -18.15 21.63 12.08
C SER A 358 -17.89 20.99 10.73
N GLU A 359 -16.72 21.26 10.15
CA GLU A 359 -16.19 20.49 9.03
C GLU A 359 -15.27 19.40 9.55
N ILE A 360 -15.40 18.18 9.02
CA ILE A 360 -14.56 17.05 9.38
C ILE A 360 -13.88 16.51 8.12
N THR A 361 -12.59 16.22 8.23
CA THR A 361 -11.80 15.59 7.18
C THR A 361 -11.09 14.37 7.75
N TYR A 362 -11.23 13.23 7.08
CA TYR A 362 -10.44 12.03 7.32
C TYR A 362 -9.33 11.99 6.30
N LEU A 363 -8.09 11.86 6.78
CA LEU A 363 -6.91 11.68 5.97
C LEU A 363 -6.33 10.30 6.26
N ALA A 364 -5.78 9.64 5.25
CA ALA A 364 -5.08 8.39 5.46
C ALA A 364 -3.99 8.16 4.42
N ASN A 365 -3.00 7.35 4.76
CA ASN A 365 -1.92 7.01 3.84
C ASN A 365 -1.42 5.58 4.02
N THR A 366 -0.75 5.04 3.00
CA THR A 366 -0.15 3.70 2.99
C THR A 366 1.31 3.74 3.44
N PHE A 367 1.91 2.57 3.64
CA PHE A 367 3.37 2.44 3.75
C PHE A 367 3.90 1.53 2.61
N PRO A 368 4.85 1.99 1.79
CA PRO A 368 5.40 3.35 1.73
C PRO A 368 4.34 4.42 1.43
N VAL A 369 4.64 5.66 1.82
CA VAL A 369 3.75 6.83 1.67
C VAL A 369 3.39 7.03 0.19
N SER A 370 2.08 7.11 -0.06
CA SER A 370 1.51 7.42 -1.37
C SER A 370 0.89 8.83 -1.34
N GLN A 371 0.09 9.16 -2.36
CA GLN A 371 -0.72 10.37 -2.33
C GLN A 371 -1.76 10.27 -1.21
N GLU A 372 -1.79 11.22 -0.28
CA GLU A 372 -2.70 11.19 0.86
C GLU A 372 -4.16 11.05 0.42
N LEU A 373 -4.91 10.14 1.04
CA LEU A 373 -6.35 9.97 0.86
C LEU A 373 -7.09 11.04 1.65
N GLU A 374 -8.21 11.51 1.11
CA GLU A 374 -9.05 12.51 1.77
C GLU A 374 -10.51 12.12 1.64
N PHE A 375 -11.24 12.09 2.75
CA PHE A 375 -12.68 11.86 2.78
C PHE A 375 -13.36 12.85 3.72
N LYS A 376 -14.45 13.48 3.27
CA LYS A 376 -15.24 14.41 4.07
C LYS A 376 -16.65 13.84 4.28
N PRO A 377 -17.00 13.39 5.49
CA PRO A 377 -18.36 12.93 5.79
C PRO A 377 -19.34 14.10 5.82
N GLU A 378 -20.63 13.81 5.71
CA GLU A 378 -21.68 14.77 6.07
C GLU A 378 -21.71 14.96 7.59
N VAL A 379 -21.80 16.20 8.05
CA VAL A 379 -21.79 16.55 9.48
C VAL A 379 -23.07 17.29 9.84
N PRO A 380 -23.89 16.80 10.80
CA PRO A 380 -25.07 17.51 11.27
C PRO A 380 -24.73 18.85 11.94
N VAL A 381 -25.66 19.80 11.92
CA VAL A 381 -25.53 21.06 12.67
C VAL A 381 -26.19 20.90 14.04
N VAL A 382 -25.54 21.38 15.10
CA VAL A 382 -26.12 21.45 16.44
C VAL A 382 -26.62 22.86 16.70
N GLU A 383 -27.87 23.00 17.15
CA GLU A 383 -28.51 24.29 17.41
C GLU A 383 -28.71 24.54 18.90
N ALA A 384 -28.47 25.79 19.32
CA ALA A 384 -28.80 26.22 20.67
C ALA A 384 -30.29 26.55 20.78
N MET A 385 -30.99 25.84 21.68
CA MET A 385 -32.40 26.02 21.93
C MET A 385 -32.68 26.79 23.21
N HIS A 386 -33.37 27.92 23.07
CA HIS A 386 -33.74 28.79 24.19
C HIS A 386 -35.10 28.41 24.80
N ILE A 387 -35.13 27.46 25.74
CA ILE A 387 -36.37 27.06 26.42
C ILE A 387 -36.57 27.87 27.71
N ARG A 388 -37.32 28.98 27.63
CA ARG A 388 -37.79 29.74 28.82
C ARG A 388 -39.16 29.26 29.27
N ARG A 389 -39.21 28.61 30.43
CA ARG A 389 -40.45 28.35 31.17
C ARG A 389 -40.83 29.61 31.94
N LYS A 390 -41.85 30.34 31.48
CA LYS A 390 -42.39 31.51 32.17
C LYS A 390 -43.88 31.30 32.34
N PHE A 391 -44.36 31.25 33.57
CA PHE A 391 -45.78 31.06 33.86
C PHE A 391 -46.20 31.95 35.02
N ARG A 392 -47.49 32.24 35.09
CA ARG A 392 -48.10 32.98 36.20
C ARG A 392 -49.07 32.04 36.91
N ILE A 393 -48.95 31.98 38.23
CA ILE A 393 -49.89 31.27 39.09
C ILE A 393 -50.61 32.30 39.96
N GLY A 394 -51.92 32.15 40.10
CA GLY A 394 -52.74 32.95 41.00
C GLY A 394 -53.68 32.06 41.79
N LYS A 395 -53.95 32.46 43.04
CA LYS A 395 -55.02 31.91 43.87
C LYS A 395 -55.92 33.06 44.29
N GLU A 396 -57.19 32.95 43.97
CA GLU A 396 -58.23 33.88 44.40
C GLU A 396 -59.20 33.16 45.32
N VAL A 397 -59.58 33.81 46.42
CA VAL A 397 -60.53 33.28 47.41
C VAL A 397 -61.73 34.21 47.43
N VAL A 398 -62.85 33.74 46.89
CA VAL A 398 -64.08 34.51 46.76
C VAL A 398 -65.08 34.00 47.80
N PRO A 399 -65.58 34.83 48.74
CA PRO A 399 -66.65 34.41 49.63
C PRO A 399 -67.96 34.19 48.82
N ILE A 400 -68.66 33.08 49.08
CA ILE A 400 -69.89 32.73 48.35
C ILE A 400 -71.03 32.38 49.31
N GLY A 401 -72.11 33.18 49.30
CA GLY A 401 -73.29 32.91 50.14
C GLY A 401 -73.04 33.21 51.63
N ASP A 402 -73.26 32.22 52.50
CA ASP A 402 -73.18 32.35 53.96
C ASP A 402 -71.74 32.44 54.50
N LEU A 403 -71.60 32.94 55.73
CA LEU A 403 -70.32 33.08 56.42
C LEU A 403 -69.64 31.71 56.57
N GLY A 404 -68.44 31.56 56.02
CA GLY A 404 -67.66 30.32 56.07
C GLY A 404 -67.57 29.55 54.74
N ASN A 405 -68.28 30.02 53.70
CA ASN A 405 -68.26 29.43 52.38
C ASN A 405 -67.38 30.23 51.41
N TYR A 406 -66.46 29.55 50.74
CA TYR A 406 -65.51 30.16 49.82
C TYR A 406 -65.42 29.38 48.51
N ARG A 407 -65.22 30.09 47.41
CA ARG A 407 -64.81 29.56 46.12
C ARG A 407 -63.34 29.89 45.91
N ILE A 408 -62.54 28.86 45.72
CA ILE A 408 -61.12 28.98 45.40
C ILE A 408 -60.97 28.90 43.88
N ILE A 409 -60.23 29.84 43.31
CA ILE A 409 -59.91 29.91 41.88
C ILE A 409 -58.40 29.87 41.75
N LEU A 410 -57.88 28.80 41.17
CA LEU A 410 -56.48 28.62 40.82
C LEU A 410 -56.30 28.92 39.34
N THR A 411 -55.46 29.90 39.01
CA THR A 411 -55.16 30.26 37.62
C THR A 411 -53.71 29.92 37.32
N LEU A 412 -53.46 29.13 36.28
CA LEU A 412 -52.14 28.86 35.72
C LEU A 412 -52.10 29.36 34.28
N LYS A 413 -51.25 30.36 34.00
CA LYS A 413 -51.09 30.93 32.66
C LYS A 413 -49.67 30.75 32.15
N ASN A 414 -49.52 30.14 30.97
CA ASN A 414 -48.24 30.11 30.27
C ASN A 414 -47.99 31.48 29.61
N ILE A 415 -47.00 32.20 30.12
CA ILE A 415 -46.56 33.51 29.60
C ILE A 415 -45.15 33.42 28.99
N GLY A 416 -44.68 32.19 28.71
CA GLY A 416 -43.38 31.89 28.15
C GLY A 416 -43.43 31.76 26.63
N GLU A 417 -42.30 31.34 26.07
CA GLU A 417 -42.12 31.16 24.61
C GLU A 417 -42.09 29.67 24.23
N SER A 418 -42.40 28.78 25.18
CA SER A 418 -42.41 27.33 24.99
C SER A 418 -43.60 26.67 25.67
N ASN A 419 -44.06 25.55 25.12
CA ASN A 419 -45.12 24.74 25.72
C ASN A 419 -44.65 24.16 27.06
N LEU A 420 -45.49 24.24 28.07
CA LEU A 420 -45.23 23.64 29.37
C LEU A 420 -45.82 22.22 29.37
N ARG A 421 -45.07 21.23 29.82
CA ARG A 421 -45.48 19.82 29.82
C ARG A 421 -45.34 19.23 31.22
N LYS A 422 -46.23 18.31 31.60
CA LYS A 422 -46.22 17.57 32.87
C LYS A 422 -46.12 18.50 34.09
N LEU A 423 -47.12 19.35 34.28
CA LEU A 423 -47.18 20.29 35.40
C LEU A 423 -48.05 19.70 36.51
N THR A 424 -47.66 19.92 37.77
CA THR A 424 -48.48 19.51 38.91
C THR A 424 -48.85 20.74 39.74
N ILE A 425 -50.15 21.04 39.82
CA ILE A 425 -50.70 22.10 40.67
C ILE A 425 -51.06 21.49 42.01
N LEU A 426 -50.61 22.13 43.09
CA LEU A 426 -50.93 21.76 44.46
C LEU A 426 -51.63 22.92 45.18
N ASP A 427 -52.64 22.58 45.97
CA ASP A 427 -53.25 23.52 46.91
C ASP A 427 -53.50 22.87 48.26
N LYS A 428 -53.35 23.65 49.34
CA LYS A 428 -53.52 23.17 50.71
C LYS A 428 -54.77 23.76 51.34
N VAL A 429 -55.58 22.90 51.95
CA VAL A 429 -56.88 23.27 52.55
C VAL A 429 -56.92 22.73 53.98
N PRO A 430 -57.18 23.57 55.00
CA PRO A 430 -57.28 23.09 56.39
C PRO A 430 -58.48 22.17 56.59
N ASP A 431 -58.35 21.16 57.46
CA ASP A 431 -59.39 20.17 57.79
C ASP A 431 -60.69 20.78 58.35
N SER A 432 -60.67 22.07 58.72
CA SER A 432 -61.87 22.79 59.20
C SER A 432 -62.86 23.15 58.09
N PHE A 433 -62.62 22.70 56.86
CA PHE A 433 -63.45 22.96 55.67
C PHE A 433 -63.82 21.67 54.95
N GLU A 434 -65.08 21.53 54.57
CA GLU A 434 -65.60 20.47 53.70
C GLU A 434 -65.62 20.92 52.24
N TYR A 435 -65.43 19.98 51.32
CA TYR A 435 -65.41 20.28 49.88
C TYR A 435 -66.80 20.23 49.25
N GLY A 436 -67.06 21.19 48.37
CA GLY A 436 -68.23 21.25 47.52
C GLY A 436 -67.94 20.81 46.09
N THR A 437 -68.28 21.66 45.13
CA THR A 437 -68.14 21.37 43.70
C THR A 437 -66.72 21.63 43.22
N TYR A 438 -66.21 20.79 42.31
CA TYR A 438 -64.94 20.98 41.60
C TYR A 438 -65.19 21.18 40.11
N SER A 439 -64.47 22.11 39.47
CA SER A 439 -64.42 22.16 38.00
C SER A 439 -63.52 21.07 37.41
N MET A 440 -62.54 20.60 38.19
CA MET A 440 -61.64 19.51 37.84
C MET A 440 -61.29 18.71 39.09
N THR A 441 -61.47 17.38 39.04
CA THR A 441 -61.28 16.50 40.20
C THR A 441 -59.81 16.43 40.62
N PRO A 442 -59.46 16.77 41.88
CA PRO A 442 -58.11 16.59 42.41
C PRO A 442 -57.87 15.17 42.91
N GLU A 443 -56.59 14.80 42.99
CA GLU A 443 -56.11 13.77 43.92
C GLU A 443 -55.91 14.40 45.30
N ILE A 444 -56.56 13.87 46.34
CA ILE A 444 -56.49 14.43 47.71
C ILE A 444 -55.61 13.53 48.58
N THR A 445 -54.65 14.14 49.28
CA THR A 445 -53.83 13.48 50.30
C THR A 445 -54.06 14.15 51.65
N ASP A 446 -54.51 13.37 52.63
CA ASP A 446 -54.77 13.79 54.01
C ASP A 446 -53.44 13.89 54.78
N GLU A 447 -53.05 15.11 55.17
CA GLU A 447 -51.93 15.39 56.07
C GLU A 447 -52.48 15.87 57.43
N VAL A 448 -51.77 15.60 58.53
CA VAL A 448 -52.25 16.00 59.87
C VAL A 448 -52.51 17.52 59.94
N GLY A 449 -53.79 17.92 59.96
CA GLY A 449 -54.24 19.31 60.09
C GLY A 449 -54.51 20.05 58.78
N GLN A 450 -54.25 19.43 57.62
CA GLN A 450 -54.58 19.99 56.30
C GLN A 450 -54.62 18.89 55.22
N ASP A 451 -55.49 19.04 54.24
CA ASP A 451 -55.47 18.28 53.00
C ASP A 451 -54.59 18.95 51.94
N THR A 452 -53.94 18.14 51.10
CA THR A 452 -53.28 18.59 49.87
C THR A 452 -54.04 18.08 48.64
N LEU A 453 -54.54 19.02 47.82
CA LEU A 453 -55.19 18.76 46.54
C LEU A 453 -54.16 18.84 45.42
N LYS A 454 -54.16 17.85 44.53
CA LYS A 454 -53.21 17.72 43.42
C LYS A 454 -53.92 17.57 42.07
N TRP A 455 -53.43 18.32 41.08
CA TRP A 455 -53.87 18.23 39.69
C TRP A 455 -52.67 18.11 38.75
N ASP A 456 -52.67 17.08 37.91
CA ASP A 456 -51.64 16.86 36.88
C ASP A 456 -52.12 17.36 35.52
N ILE A 457 -51.30 18.18 34.86
CA ILE A 457 -51.57 18.85 33.58
C ILE A 457 -50.53 18.39 32.55
N ASP A 458 -50.97 17.69 31.51
CA ASP A 458 -50.06 17.11 30.51
C ASP A 458 -49.36 18.16 29.63
N LEU A 459 -50.12 19.16 29.19
CA LEU A 459 -49.66 20.19 28.25
C LEU A 459 -50.41 21.50 28.49
N LEU A 460 -49.68 22.61 28.52
CA LEU A 460 -50.21 23.97 28.48
C LEU A 460 -49.48 24.76 27.39
N GLU A 461 -50.17 25.12 26.31
CA GLU A 461 -49.56 25.76 25.14
C GLU A 461 -49.14 27.21 25.43
N VAL A 462 -48.36 27.81 24.53
CA VAL A 462 -47.91 29.20 24.64
C VAL A 462 -49.11 30.15 24.62
N GLY A 463 -49.28 30.94 25.68
CA GLY A 463 -50.36 31.92 25.82
C GLY A 463 -51.62 31.40 26.52
N ASP A 464 -51.74 30.08 26.67
CA ASP A 464 -52.89 29.44 27.31
C ASP A 464 -53.00 29.75 28.80
N SER A 465 -54.23 29.75 29.29
CA SER A 465 -54.58 29.94 30.69
C SER A 465 -55.53 28.84 31.13
N LEU A 466 -55.13 28.06 32.12
CA LEU A 466 -55.94 27.08 32.80
C LEU A 466 -56.50 27.69 34.08
N GLU A 467 -57.80 27.49 34.32
CA GLU A 467 -58.48 27.90 35.55
C GLU A 467 -59.14 26.68 36.19
N ILE A 468 -58.79 26.41 37.46
CA ILE A 468 -59.36 25.34 38.27
C ILE A 468 -60.11 26.00 39.42
N THR A 469 -61.38 25.66 39.58
CA THR A 469 -62.22 26.18 40.66
C THR A 469 -62.74 25.07 41.54
N TYR A 470 -62.77 25.32 42.85
CA TYR A 470 -63.41 24.42 43.80
C TYR A 470 -64.01 25.19 44.97
N GLU A 471 -65.05 24.63 45.58
CA GLU A 471 -65.76 25.25 46.70
C GLU A 471 -65.44 24.57 48.02
N ILE A 472 -65.36 25.37 49.09
CA ILE A 472 -65.14 24.90 50.45
C ILE A 472 -66.12 25.57 51.42
N ALA A 473 -66.60 24.83 52.41
CA ALA A 473 -67.54 25.29 53.44
C ALA A 473 -67.06 24.87 54.83
N GLY A 474 -66.93 25.81 55.77
CA GLY A 474 -66.38 25.50 57.09
C GLY A 474 -66.49 26.61 58.13
N THR A 475 -66.01 26.35 59.35
CA THR A 475 -66.04 27.32 60.45
C THR A 475 -64.70 28.03 60.62
N GLY A 476 -64.61 29.29 60.19
CA GLY A 476 -63.41 30.13 60.39
C GLY A 476 -63.09 31.06 59.23
N LYS A 477 -62.09 31.92 59.39
CA LYS A 477 -61.57 32.77 58.30
C LYS A 477 -60.56 31.97 57.48
N TYR A 478 -60.85 31.71 56.20
CA TYR A 478 -59.90 31.03 55.31
C TYR A 478 -58.70 31.95 54.98
N SER A 479 -57.48 31.43 55.12
CA SER A 479 -56.24 32.16 54.83
C SER A 479 -55.64 31.69 53.50
N PRO A 480 -55.33 32.58 52.55
CA PRO A 480 -54.95 32.23 51.19
C PRO A 480 -53.49 31.73 51.01
N SER A 481 -52.85 31.16 52.03
CA SER A 481 -51.42 30.81 51.99
C SER A 481 -51.09 29.85 50.83
N ASP A 482 -50.44 30.42 49.82
CA ASP A 482 -49.62 29.91 48.72
C ASP A 482 -50.01 28.58 48.07
N ALA A 483 -50.74 28.67 46.94
CA ALA A 483 -50.78 27.58 45.96
C ALA A 483 -49.34 27.27 45.50
N GLN A 484 -48.97 26.00 45.52
CA GLN A 484 -47.62 25.55 45.18
C GLN A 484 -47.66 24.81 43.85
N LEU A 485 -46.72 25.10 42.96
CA LEU A 485 -46.48 24.28 41.77
C LEU A 485 -45.29 23.37 42.08
N ALA A 486 -45.49 22.06 41.93
CA ALA A 486 -44.39 21.12 41.83
C ALA A 486 -44.05 20.97 40.32
N LEU A 487 -42.78 21.18 39.98
CA LEU A 487 -42.23 21.02 38.62
C LEU A 487 -41.39 19.75 38.53
#